data_AF-A0A2P5FDB3-F1
#
_entry.id   AF-A0A2P5FDB3-F1
#
_cell.length_a   1.000
_cell.length_b   1.000
_cell.length_c   1.000
_cell.angle_alpha   90.00
_cell.angle_beta   90.00
_cell.angle_gamma   90.00
#
_symmetry.space_group_name_H-M   'P 1'
#
loop_
_entity.id
_entity.type
_entity.pdbx_description
1 polymer ?
#
loop_
_entity_poly.entity_id
_entity_poly.type
_entity_poly.pdbx_seq_one_letter_code
_entity_poly.pdbx_strand_id
1 'polypeptide(L)'
;MESLPADITSPSPMVKVEQEEEEEEEEEEERGHHVTYSINIIPCDIIEDVLSRLDAESLMQCKRVSKSWLSLIRHPSFINLHLKRQQPCMALFRHSGDEYRCVLSREVIFSFHSLENFDELSTHRFPTTFKKASRSLILMGSHNGVICLSGQVHIYLFNPAIKVLRTLPPPPPPLTPFQWDDNSFSQLGFGYDSLTNDFKVVKVCGAYDTGIRCGYSNLFKRCAQVGVYSVGSNSWKTMEMPNLFTSELDSVDSSSFDVVANPSLTCSVVVHNSIHWMLRFHPSKELNHYSFGIVAFDLNTDDPTSEGTANSTLTSE
;
A
#
# COMPACT_ATOMS: atom_id res chain seq x y z
N MET A 1 81.84 -72.72 37.81
CA MET A 1 81.70 -71.58 38.73
C MET A 1 80.87 -70.54 38.00
N GLU A 2 79.70 -70.27 38.56
CA GLU A 2 78.54 -69.62 37.94
C GLU A 2 78.64 -68.09 37.90
N SER A 3 77.83 -67.54 37.00
CA SER A 3 77.59 -66.15 36.62
C SER A 3 76.68 -65.36 37.57
N LEU A 4 76.88 -64.04 37.66
CA LEU A 4 75.95 -63.04 38.24
C LEU A 4 75.21 -62.26 37.12
N PRO A 5 73.93 -61.86 37.30
CA PRO A 5 73.20 -61.04 36.34
C PRO A 5 73.22 -59.54 36.69
N ALA A 6 72.90 -58.74 35.66
CA ALA A 6 72.93 -57.28 35.63
C ALA A 6 71.71 -56.62 36.31
N ASP A 7 71.99 -55.44 36.86
CA ASP A 7 71.11 -54.59 37.65
C ASP A 7 70.09 -53.83 36.78
N ILE A 8 68.83 -53.78 37.21
CA ILE A 8 67.72 -53.08 36.54
C ILE A 8 67.39 -51.86 37.41
N THR A 9 67.78 -50.68 36.95
CA THR A 9 67.39 -49.41 37.57
C THR A 9 65.98 -49.03 37.12
N SER A 10 65.02 -49.00 38.04
CA SER A 10 63.67 -48.48 37.79
C SER A 10 63.66 -46.94 37.86
N PRO A 11 62.89 -46.24 37.01
CA PRO A 11 62.81 -44.79 37.06
C PRO A 11 62.03 -44.31 38.29
N SER A 12 62.46 -43.15 38.81
CA SER A 12 61.93 -42.52 40.01
C SER A 12 60.48 -42.02 39.82
N PRO A 13 59.66 -42.02 40.89
CA PRO A 13 58.23 -41.72 40.83
C PRO A 13 57.88 -40.28 40.42
N MET A 14 58.83 -39.35 40.36
CA MET A 14 58.59 -37.98 39.86
C MET A 14 58.50 -37.91 38.32
N VAL A 15 59.20 -38.79 37.60
CA VAL A 15 59.20 -38.79 36.12
C VAL A 15 57.86 -39.31 35.56
N LYS A 16 57.13 -40.11 36.34
CA LYS A 16 55.80 -40.61 35.94
C LYS A 16 54.71 -39.55 36.05
N VAL A 17 54.81 -38.63 37.01
CA VAL A 17 53.81 -37.58 37.21
C VAL A 17 53.97 -36.49 36.14
N GLU A 18 55.21 -36.13 35.78
CA GLU A 18 55.47 -35.18 34.69
C GLU A 18 55.03 -35.73 33.32
N GLN A 19 55.14 -37.05 33.08
CA GLN A 19 54.64 -37.68 31.84
C GLN A 19 53.11 -37.79 31.79
N GLU A 20 52.43 -38.02 32.93
CA GLU A 20 50.96 -38.02 32.99
C GLU A 20 50.39 -36.59 32.88
N GLU A 21 51.09 -35.56 33.38
CA GLU A 21 50.71 -34.16 33.20
C GLU A 21 50.96 -33.67 31.76
N GLU A 22 52.05 -34.09 31.09
CA GLU A 22 52.28 -33.80 29.66
C GLU A 22 51.28 -34.54 28.74
N GLU A 23 50.87 -35.76 29.06
CA GLU A 23 49.81 -36.48 28.31
C GLU A 23 48.40 -35.88 28.56
N GLU A 24 48.10 -35.38 29.76
CA GLU A 24 46.85 -34.62 30.02
C GLU A 24 46.87 -33.23 29.35
N GLU A 25 48.01 -32.56 29.28
CA GLU A 25 48.17 -31.30 28.52
C GLU A 25 48.09 -31.53 26.99
N GLU A 26 48.65 -32.62 26.45
CA GLU A 26 48.48 -32.99 25.02
C GLU A 26 47.03 -33.44 24.72
N GLU A 27 46.33 -34.12 25.63
CA GLU A 27 44.89 -34.44 25.46
C GLU A 27 43.98 -33.20 25.60
N GLU A 28 44.34 -32.21 26.42
CA GLU A 28 43.65 -30.91 26.48
C GLU A 28 43.97 -30.03 25.26
N GLU A 29 45.21 -30.08 24.73
CA GLU A 29 45.60 -29.37 23.50
C GLU A 29 44.98 -30.02 22.25
N GLU A 30 44.79 -31.36 22.23
CA GLU A 30 44.01 -32.04 21.19
C GLU A 30 42.49 -31.78 21.29
N ARG A 31 41.93 -31.57 22.49
CA ARG A 31 40.56 -31.04 22.68
C ARG A 31 40.44 -29.55 22.32
N GLY A 32 41.56 -28.85 22.28
CA GLY A 32 41.74 -27.49 21.78
C GLY A 32 41.81 -27.40 20.25
N HIS A 33 41.71 -28.51 19.51
CA HIS A 33 41.43 -28.45 18.09
C HIS A 33 40.09 -27.78 17.88
N HIS A 34 40.20 -26.50 17.56
CA HIS A 34 39.20 -25.62 17.02
C HIS A 34 38.53 -26.32 15.85
N VAL A 35 37.54 -27.17 16.13
CA VAL A 35 36.40 -27.37 15.25
C VAL A 35 35.71 -26.01 15.28
N THR A 36 36.26 -25.07 14.51
CA THR A 36 35.44 -24.06 13.89
C THR A 36 34.37 -24.86 13.19
N TYR A 37 33.21 -25.02 13.82
CA TYR A 37 31.99 -25.15 13.08
C TYR A 37 32.08 -24.00 12.10
N SER A 38 32.39 -24.32 10.83
CA SER A 38 32.14 -23.42 9.73
C SER A 38 30.66 -23.14 9.85
N ILE A 39 30.33 -22.07 10.57
CA ILE A 39 28.99 -21.53 10.57
C ILE A 39 28.81 -21.27 9.09
N ASN A 40 27.98 -22.10 8.44
CA ASN A 40 27.58 -21.92 7.07
C ASN A 40 26.78 -20.62 7.05
N ILE A 41 27.49 -19.50 7.11
CA ILE A 41 26.93 -18.16 7.06
C ILE A 41 26.55 -17.99 5.61
N ILE A 42 25.26 -18.19 5.34
CA ILE A 42 24.68 -17.87 4.04
C ILE A 42 24.97 -16.37 3.81
N PRO A 43 25.57 -16.00 2.67
CA PRO A 43 25.84 -14.61 2.34
C PRO A 43 24.58 -13.73 2.39
N CYS A 44 24.72 -12.47 2.81
CA CYS A 44 23.58 -11.58 3.05
C CYS A 44 22.76 -11.30 1.79
N ASP A 45 23.42 -11.20 0.64
CA ASP A 45 22.82 -11.05 -0.69
C ASP A 45 21.97 -12.27 -1.08
N ILE A 46 22.40 -13.48 -0.72
CA ILE A 46 21.62 -14.71 -0.95
C ILE A 46 20.37 -14.73 -0.04
N ILE A 47 20.52 -14.33 1.23
CA ILE A 47 19.37 -14.19 2.15
C ILE A 47 18.38 -13.16 1.59
N GLU A 48 18.85 -12.02 1.12
CA GLU A 48 18.02 -10.98 0.52
C GLU A 48 17.28 -11.47 -0.74
N ASP A 49 17.98 -12.19 -1.62
CA ASP A 49 17.40 -12.75 -2.84
C ASP A 49 16.31 -13.78 -2.53
N VAL A 50 16.56 -14.67 -1.56
CA VAL A 50 15.57 -15.68 -1.13
C VAL A 50 14.36 -15.01 -0.50
N LEU A 51 14.56 -14.13 0.47
CA LEU A 51 13.47 -13.48 1.20
C LEU A 51 12.61 -12.60 0.27
N SER A 52 13.21 -11.94 -0.71
CA SER A 52 12.48 -11.04 -1.63
C SER A 52 11.60 -11.79 -2.65
N ARG A 53 11.74 -13.12 -2.77
CA ARG A 53 10.87 -13.97 -3.60
C ARG A 53 9.70 -14.59 -2.83
N LEU A 54 9.74 -14.56 -1.49
CA LEU A 54 8.66 -15.09 -0.68
C LEU A 54 7.40 -14.24 -0.83
N ASP A 55 6.23 -14.87 -0.69
CA ASP A 55 4.99 -14.13 -0.53
C ASP A 55 5.02 -13.27 0.75
N ALA A 56 4.17 -12.25 0.81
CA ALA A 56 4.15 -11.33 1.93
C ALA A 56 3.75 -12.01 3.28
N GLU A 57 2.97 -13.09 3.29
CA GLU A 57 2.57 -13.79 4.52
C GLU A 57 3.74 -14.57 5.12
N SER A 58 4.45 -15.34 4.29
CA SER A 58 5.67 -16.07 4.61
C SER A 58 6.77 -15.11 5.08
N LEU A 59 6.95 -14.00 4.37
CA LEU A 59 7.90 -12.95 4.75
C LEU A 59 7.60 -12.35 6.14
N MET A 60 6.32 -12.21 6.52
CA MET A 60 5.95 -11.76 7.86
C MET A 60 6.33 -12.77 8.96
N GLN A 61 6.38 -14.06 8.65
CA GLN A 61 6.87 -15.09 9.58
C GLN A 61 8.40 -15.00 9.72
N CYS A 62 9.12 -14.75 8.61
CA CYS A 62 10.57 -14.57 8.59
C CYS A 62 11.06 -13.42 9.50
N LYS A 63 10.24 -12.39 9.74
CA LYS A 63 10.52 -11.32 10.71
C LYS A 63 10.83 -11.83 12.13
N ARG A 64 10.37 -13.04 12.48
CA ARG A 64 10.53 -13.63 13.82
C ARG A 64 11.80 -14.49 13.95
N VAL A 65 12.48 -14.77 12.84
CA VAL A 65 13.64 -15.69 12.81
C VAL A 65 14.85 -15.06 13.48
N SER A 66 15.19 -13.81 13.15
CA SER A 66 16.33 -13.11 13.76
C SER A 66 16.16 -11.58 13.70
N LYS A 67 16.92 -10.87 14.54
CA LYS A 67 16.99 -9.40 14.51
C LYS A 67 17.55 -8.87 13.18
N SER A 68 18.50 -9.60 12.58
CA SER A 68 19.08 -9.26 11.28
C SER A 68 18.01 -9.32 10.18
N TRP A 69 17.25 -10.41 10.13
CA TRP A 69 16.17 -10.58 9.16
C TRP A 69 15.05 -9.56 9.36
N LEU A 70 14.67 -9.30 10.62
CA LEU A 70 13.72 -8.23 10.93
C LEU A 70 14.20 -6.86 10.42
N SER A 71 15.49 -6.54 10.59
CA SER A 71 16.09 -5.30 10.11
C SER A 71 16.08 -5.22 8.59
N LEU A 72 16.50 -6.28 7.90
CA LEU A 72 16.50 -6.37 6.44
C LEU A 72 15.09 -6.19 5.87
N ILE A 73 14.11 -6.95 6.39
CA ILE A 73 12.72 -6.93 5.89
C ILE A 73 12.04 -5.57 6.12
N ARG A 74 12.46 -4.81 7.14
CA ARG A 74 11.95 -3.47 7.42
C ARG A 74 12.63 -2.38 6.59
N HIS A 75 13.74 -2.68 5.92
CA HIS A 75 14.50 -1.70 5.17
C HIS A 75 13.73 -1.27 3.91
N PRO A 76 13.61 0.04 3.60
CA PRO A 76 12.87 0.52 2.42
C PRO A 76 13.35 -0.08 1.10
N SER A 77 14.66 -0.26 0.92
CA SER A 77 15.21 -0.89 -0.29
C SER A 77 14.72 -2.33 -0.47
N PHE A 78 14.64 -3.09 0.61
CA PHE A 78 14.13 -4.47 0.58
C PHE A 78 12.63 -4.48 0.27
N ILE A 79 11.85 -3.60 0.89
CA ILE A 79 10.41 -3.48 0.62
C ILE A 79 10.16 -3.18 -0.85
N ASN A 80 10.90 -2.22 -1.43
CA ASN A 80 10.80 -1.89 -2.84
C ASN A 80 11.25 -3.04 -3.76
N LEU A 81 12.31 -3.77 -3.40
CA LEU A 81 12.76 -4.96 -4.13
C LEU A 81 11.71 -6.07 -4.10
N HIS A 82 11.16 -6.37 -2.92
CA HIS A 82 10.11 -7.36 -2.72
C HIS A 82 8.87 -7.01 -3.55
N LEU A 83 8.38 -5.77 -3.46
CA LEU A 83 7.23 -5.29 -4.23
C LEU A 83 7.42 -5.41 -5.74
N LYS A 84 8.62 -5.10 -6.27
CA LYS A 84 8.93 -5.25 -7.70
C LYS A 84 8.94 -6.71 -8.17
N ARG A 85 9.19 -7.65 -7.25
CA ARG A 85 9.21 -9.10 -7.53
C ARG A 85 7.83 -9.73 -7.34
N GLN A 86 6.91 -9.08 -6.63
CA GLN A 86 5.57 -9.60 -6.45
C GLN A 86 4.78 -9.51 -7.76
N GLN A 87 3.99 -10.55 -8.00
CA GLN A 87 3.10 -10.58 -9.16
C GLN A 87 1.85 -9.71 -8.90
N PRO A 88 1.35 -9.00 -9.93
CA PRO A 88 0.05 -8.36 -9.86
C PRO A 88 -1.04 -9.38 -9.57
N CYS A 89 -1.95 -9.06 -8.65
CA CYS A 89 -3.12 -9.87 -8.35
C CYS A 89 -4.40 -9.10 -8.64
N MET A 90 -5.42 -9.81 -9.12
CA MET A 90 -6.75 -9.23 -9.32
C MET A 90 -7.56 -9.42 -8.06
N ALA A 91 -8.04 -8.33 -7.47
CA ALA A 91 -8.94 -8.36 -6.32
C ALA A 91 -10.39 -8.42 -6.80
N LEU A 92 -11.03 -9.57 -6.62
CA LEU A 92 -12.46 -9.77 -6.81
C LEU A 92 -13.20 -9.64 -5.48
N PHE A 93 -14.37 -9.04 -5.52
CA PHE A 93 -15.22 -8.90 -4.34
C PHE A 93 -16.69 -9.06 -4.71
N ARG A 94 -17.48 -9.54 -3.76
CA ARG A 94 -18.92 -9.64 -3.95
C ARG A 94 -19.55 -8.25 -3.86
N HIS A 95 -20.02 -7.77 -5.00
CA HIS A 95 -20.85 -6.59 -5.11
C HIS A 95 -22.27 -6.89 -4.60
N SER A 96 -22.79 -6.02 -3.73
CA SER A 96 -24.20 -6.03 -3.31
C SER A 96 -24.73 -4.61 -3.37
N GLY A 97 -25.08 -4.13 -4.56
CA GLY A 97 -25.61 -2.78 -4.75
C GLY A 97 -26.13 -2.54 -6.17
N ASP A 98 -26.69 -1.35 -6.40
CA ASP A 98 -27.08 -0.88 -7.74
C ASP A 98 -25.87 -0.69 -8.66
N GLU A 99 -26.14 -0.68 -9.97
CA GLU A 99 -25.22 -0.70 -11.13
C GLU A 99 -24.07 0.33 -11.10
N TYR A 100 -24.15 1.36 -10.26
CA TYR A 100 -23.25 2.52 -10.28
C TYR A 100 -22.28 2.64 -9.11
N ARG A 101 -22.39 1.82 -8.06
CA ARG A 101 -21.50 1.91 -6.87
C ARG A 101 -20.94 0.55 -6.53
N CYS A 102 -19.62 0.41 -6.41
CA CYS A 102 -18.99 -0.82 -5.90
C CYS A 102 -19.22 -1.00 -4.38
N VAL A 103 -20.47 -1.22 -3.98
CA VAL A 103 -20.88 -1.40 -2.58
C VAL A 103 -20.59 -2.83 -2.15
N LEU A 104 -19.74 -2.96 -1.14
CA LEU A 104 -19.41 -4.23 -0.51
C LEU A 104 -20.42 -4.54 0.61
N SER A 105 -20.85 -5.80 0.65
CA SER A 105 -21.83 -6.30 1.64
C SER A 105 -21.26 -6.36 3.07
N ARG A 106 -22.11 -6.73 4.05
CA ARG A 106 -21.69 -6.93 5.46
C ARG A 106 -20.54 -7.92 5.65
N GLU A 107 -20.34 -8.83 4.70
CA GLU A 107 -19.19 -9.71 4.66
C GLU A 107 -18.40 -9.43 3.38
N VAL A 108 -17.34 -8.66 3.55
CA VAL A 108 -16.42 -8.35 2.45
C VAL A 108 -15.38 -9.46 2.38
N ILE A 109 -15.47 -10.25 1.33
CA ILE A 109 -14.49 -11.26 0.98
C ILE A 109 -13.73 -10.74 -0.24
N PHE A 110 -12.42 -10.63 -0.10
CA PHE A 110 -11.53 -10.36 -1.22
C PHE A 110 -10.93 -11.68 -1.69
N SER A 111 -11.15 -11.98 -2.96
CA SER A 111 -10.54 -13.09 -3.67
C SER A 111 -9.43 -12.53 -4.56
N PHE A 112 -8.22 -13.05 -4.41
CA PHE A 112 -7.05 -12.64 -5.16
C PHE A 112 -6.67 -13.77 -6.09
N HIS A 113 -6.60 -13.46 -7.38
CA HIS A 113 -6.11 -14.38 -8.40
C HIS A 113 -4.75 -13.92 -8.89
N SER A 114 -3.81 -14.86 -9.06
CA SER A 114 -2.59 -14.60 -9.81
C SER A 114 -2.94 -14.34 -11.27
N LEU A 115 -2.27 -13.36 -11.89
CA LEU A 115 -2.44 -13.08 -13.31
C LEU A 115 -1.83 -14.17 -14.20
N GLU A 116 -0.81 -14.88 -13.71
CA GLU A 116 -0.15 -15.98 -14.43
C GLU A 116 -0.90 -17.30 -14.26
N ASN A 117 -1.60 -17.47 -13.14
CA ASN A 117 -2.38 -18.65 -12.84
C ASN A 117 -3.73 -18.28 -12.21
N PHE A 118 -4.75 -18.15 -13.06
CA PHE A 118 -6.12 -17.82 -12.63
C PHE A 118 -6.74 -18.86 -11.69
N ASP A 119 -6.23 -20.09 -11.67
CA ASP A 119 -6.70 -21.15 -10.76
C ASP A 119 -6.17 -20.97 -9.33
N GLU A 120 -5.09 -20.21 -9.15
CA GLU A 120 -4.55 -19.91 -7.82
C GLU A 120 -5.36 -18.81 -7.13
N LEU A 121 -6.23 -19.25 -6.22
CA LEU A 121 -7.14 -18.40 -5.47
C LEU A 121 -6.68 -18.26 -4.02
N SER A 122 -6.27 -17.05 -3.63
CA SER A 122 -6.17 -16.69 -2.21
C SER A 122 -7.42 -15.91 -1.79
N THR A 123 -8.05 -16.29 -0.68
CA THR A 123 -9.25 -15.61 -0.18
C THR A 123 -8.97 -14.99 1.18
N HIS A 124 -9.02 -13.66 1.26
CA HIS A 124 -8.88 -12.93 2.51
C HIS A 124 -10.21 -12.27 2.90
N ARG A 125 -10.64 -12.56 4.13
CA ARG A 125 -11.80 -11.88 4.71
C ARG A 125 -11.37 -10.54 5.26
N PHE A 126 -12.14 -9.51 4.94
CA PHE A 126 -12.02 -8.24 5.65
C PHE A 126 -12.40 -8.45 7.13
N PRO A 127 -11.67 -7.83 8.09
CA PRO A 127 -11.92 -8.05 9.51
C PRO A 127 -13.38 -7.79 9.92
N THR A 128 -13.99 -8.79 10.57
CA THR A 128 -15.42 -8.84 10.88
C THR A 128 -15.87 -7.86 11.97
N THR A 129 -14.93 -7.30 12.73
CA THR A 129 -15.16 -6.30 13.80
C THR A 129 -15.76 -4.98 13.28
N PHE A 130 -15.79 -4.79 11.96
CA PHE A 130 -16.36 -3.64 11.27
C PHE A 130 -17.90 -3.55 11.32
N LYS A 131 -18.59 -4.65 11.65
CA LYS A 131 -20.07 -4.82 11.52
C LYS A 131 -20.94 -3.78 12.26
N LYS A 132 -20.39 -2.91 13.11
CA LYS A 132 -21.16 -1.90 13.87
C LYS A 132 -21.18 -0.48 13.27
N ALA A 133 -20.22 -0.09 12.43
CA ALA A 133 -20.04 1.33 12.06
C ALA A 133 -20.44 1.70 10.62
N SER A 134 -20.45 0.75 9.67
CA SER A 134 -20.82 1.07 8.29
C SER A 134 -21.51 -0.11 7.62
N ARG A 135 -22.69 0.14 7.04
CA ARG A 135 -23.52 -0.89 6.37
C ARG A 135 -23.00 -1.28 4.99
N SER A 136 -22.09 -0.47 4.44
CA SER A 136 -21.52 -0.62 3.12
C SER A 136 -20.08 -0.10 3.10
N LEU A 137 -19.25 -0.65 2.22
CA LEU A 137 -17.90 -0.16 1.92
C LEU A 137 -17.80 0.09 0.41
N ILE A 138 -17.03 1.08 -0.02
CA ILE A 138 -16.74 1.34 -1.43
C ILE A 138 -15.24 1.21 -1.64
N LEU A 139 -14.83 0.50 -2.68
CA LEU A 139 -13.44 0.45 -3.10
C LEU A 139 -13.06 1.79 -3.76
N MET A 140 -12.06 2.47 -3.20
CA MET A 140 -11.55 3.73 -3.77
C MET A 140 -10.34 3.50 -4.66
N GLY A 141 -9.54 2.47 -4.37
CA GLY A 141 -8.35 2.12 -5.15
C GLY A 141 -7.45 1.12 -4.42
N SER A 142 -6.39 0.69 -5.08
CA SER A 142 -5.37 -0.21 -4.53
C SER A 142 -4.00 0.12 -5.09
N HIS A 143 -2.95 -0.05 -4.28
CA HIS A 143 -1.57 0.16 -4.70
C HIS A 143 -0.63 -0.66 -3.81
N ASN A 144 0.39 -1.30 -4.39
CA ASN A 144 1.41 -2.10 -3.67
C ASN A 144 0.82 -3.07 -2.61
N GLY A 145 -0.26 -3.77 -2.97
CA GLY A 145 -0.94 -4.73 -2.09
C GLY A 145 -1.77 -4.12 -0.96
N VAL A 146 -1.90 -2.79 -0.89
CA VAL A 146 -2.79 -2.09 0.05
C VAL A 146 -4.06 -1.67 -0.68
N ILE A 147 -5.21 -1.88 -0.04
CA ILE A 147 -6.54 -1.55 -0.54
C ILE A 147 -7.09 -0.36 0.26
N CYS A 148 -7.55 0.67 -0.42
CA CYS A 148 -8.24 1.80 0.19
C CYS A 148 -9.76 1.65 0.02
N LEU A 149 -10.46 1.62 1.15
CA LEU A 149 -11.90 1.47 1.23
C LEU A 149 -12.50 2.69 1.93
N SER A 150 -13.65 3.16 1.44
CA SER A 150 -14.43 4.18 2.12
C SER A 150 -15.70 3.58 2.72
N GLY A 151 -15.92 3.80 4.01
CA GLY A 151 -17.20 3.51 4.66
C GLY A 151 -18.04 4.77 4.83
N GLN A 152 -19.17 4.67 5.53
CA GLN A 152 -20.07 5.79 5.78
C GLN A 152 -19.41 6.95 6.56
N VAL A 153 -18.45 6.64 7.43
CA VAL A 153 -17.87 7.61 8.39
C VAL A 153 -16.35 7.72 8.27
N HIS A 154 -15.68 6.62 7.92
CA HIS A 154 -14.23 6.53 7.95
C HIS A 154 -13.67 5.97 6.65
N ILE A 155 -12.39 6.24 6.43
CA ILE A 155 -11.57 5.65 5.38
C ILE A 155 -10.70 4.56 6.01
N TYR A 156 -10.50 3.47 5.28
CA TYR A 156 -9.79 2.29 5.73
C TYR A 156 -8.70 1.92 4.74
N LEU A 157 -7.51 1.63 5.25
CA LEU A 157 -6.42 1.02 4.49
C LEU A 157 -6.25 -0.41 4.97
N PHE A 158 -6.36 -1.36 4.05
CA PHE A 158 -6.31 -2.78 4.35
C PHE A 158 -5.23 -3.45 3.53
N ASN A 159 -4.28 -4.10 4.22
CA ASN A 159 -3.33 -5.01 3.61
C ASN A 159 -3.81 -6.46 3.89
N PRO A 160 -4.38 -7.15 2.88
CA PRO A 160 -4.91 -8.50 3.03
C PRO A 160 -3.84 -9.54 3.33
N ALA A 161 -2.64 -9.39 2.73
CA ALA A 161 -1.57 -10.37 2.85
C ALA A 161 -1.02 -10.47 4.28
N ILE A 162 -0.95 -9.33 4.99
CA ILE A 162 -0.49 -9.29 6.38
C ILE A 162 -1.63 -9.09 7.39
N LYS A 163 -2.88 -9.08 6.90
CA LYS A 163 -4.12 -8.93 7.69
C LYS A 163 -4.14 -7.68 8.58
N VAL A 164 -3.53 -6.60 8.11
CA VAL A 164 -3.48 -5.31 8.82
C VAL A 164 -4.55 -4.37 8.28
N LEU A 165 -5.40 -3.88 9.18
CA LEU A 165 -6.40 -2.86 8.91
C LEU A 165 -6.03 -1.59 9.67
N ARG A 166 -5.99 -0.45 8.96
CA ARG A 166 -5.81 0.87 9.54
C ARG A 166 -7.03 1.73 9.23
N THR A 167 -7.63 2.31 10.26
CA THR A 167 -8.67 3.33 10.14
C THR A 167 -8.03 4.71 10.16
N LEU A 168 -8.36 5.55 9.18
CA LEU A 168 -7.82 6.90 9.12
C LEU A 168 -8.59 7.83 10.07
N PRO A 169 -7.92 8.82 10.68
CA PRO A 169 -8.61 9.88 11.39
C PRO A 169 -9.47 10.69 10.41
N PRO A 170 -10.58 11.30 10.86
CA PRO A 170 -11.38 12.17 10.02
C PRO A 170 -10.54 13.35 9.53
N PRO A 171 -10.79 13.86 8.30
CA PRO A 171 -10.13 15.06 7.84
C PRO A 171 -10.53 16.27 8.70
N PRO A 172 -9.60 17.19 8.99
CA PRO A 172 -9.90 18.38 9.78
C PRO A 172 -10.75 19.38 8.98
N PRO A 173 -11.57 20.21 9.64
CA PRO A 173 -12.25 21.33 8.99
C PRO A 173 -11.24 22.21 8.23
N PRO A 174 -11.61 22.78 7.07
CA PRO A 174 -12.97 22.86 6.54
C PRO A 174 -13.44 21.63 5.74
N LEU A 175 -12.59 20.61 5.55
CA LEU A 175 -13.01 19.37 4.92
C LEU A 175 -14.08 18.70 5.79
N THR A 176 -15.22 18.39 5.19
CA THR A 176 -16.26 17.66 5.92
C THR A 176 -15.81 16.22 6.17
N PRO A 177 -16.18 15.60 7.30
CA PRO A 177 -16.11 14.16 7.46
C PRO A 177 -16.84 13.48 6.30
N PHE A 178 -16.38 12.29 5.93
CA PHE A 178 -17.06 11.53 4.90
C PHE A 178 -18.46 11.18 5.40
N GLN A 179 -19.48 11.58 4.63
CA GLN A 179 -20.88 11.24 4.87
C GLN A 179 -21.43 10.75 3.54
N TRP A 180 -22.27 9.72 3.58
CA TRP A 180 -23.06 9.31 2.41
C TRP A 180 -24.46 9.86 2.57
N ASP A 181 -24.59 11.19 2.46
CA ASP A 181 -25.89 11.83 2.26
C ASP A 181 -26.02 12.23 0.78
N ASP A 182 -27.25 12.39 0.30
CA ASP A 182 -27.53 12.72 -1.10
C ASP A 182 -27.02 14.11 -1.52
N ASN A 183 -26.44 14.87 -0.58
CA ASN A 183 -25.96 16.23 -0.74
C ASN A 183 -24.44 16.37 -0.63
N SER A 184 -23.69 15.32 -0.29
CA SER A 184 -22.23 15.34 -0.18
C SER A 184 -21.57 14.64 -1.35
N PHE A 185 -21.02 15.45 -2.24
CA PHE A 185 -20.14 14.98 -3.31
C PHE A 185 -18.70 15.07 -2.80
N SER A 186 -18.03 13.93 -2.64
CA SER A 186 -16.58 13.90 -2.42
C SER A 186 -15.94 12.80 -3.26
N GLN A 187 -14.80 13.13 -3.86
CA GLN A 187 -13.98 12.17 -4.58
C GLN A 187 -12.81 11.74 -3.69
N LEU A 188 -12.53 10.44 -3.63
CA LEU A 188 -11.28 9.95 -3.04
C LEU A 188 -10.37 9.37 -4.11
N GLY A 189 -9.08 9.45 -3.83
CA GLY A 189 -8.06 8.71 -4.54
C GLY A 189 -7.03 8.15 -3.58
N PHE A 190 -6.38 7.08 -4.01
CA PHE A 190 -5.37 6.40 -3.22
C PHE A 190 -4.17 6.04 -4.09
N GLY A 191 -2.97 6.29 -3.57
CA GLY A 191 -1.74 5.91 -4.24
C GLY A 191 -0.54 5.86 -3.30
N TYR A 192 0.56 5.34 -3.82
CA TYR A 192 1.85 5.31 -3.13
C TYR A 192 2.77 6.34 -3.78
N ASP A 193 3.25 7.27 -2.98
CA ASP A 193 4.28 8.23 -3.35
C ASP A 193 5.64 7.54 -3.23
N SER A 194 6.20 7.18 -4.39
CA SER A 194 7.48 6.48 -4.47
C SER A 194 8.68 7.32 -4.03
N LEU A 195 8.59 8.66 -4.04
CA LEU A 195 9.68 9.54 -3.60
C LEU A 195 9.77 9.57 -2.07
N THR A 196 8.62 9.70 -1.40
CA THR A 196 8.57 9.76 0.07
C THR A 196 8.41 8.38 0.73
N ASN A 197 8.23 7.32 -0.07
CA ASN A 197 7.90 5.97 0.38
C ASN A 197 6.66 5.95 1.28
N ASP A 198 5.63 6.70 0.91
CA ASP A 198 4.43 6.87 1.72
C ASP A 198 3.15 6.56 0.94
N PHE A 199 2.16 6.01 1.65
CA PHE A 199 0.82 5.90 1.11
C PHE A 199 0.06 7.19 1.36
N LYS A 200 -0.56 7.73 0.30
CA LYS A 200 -1.35 8.95 0.37
C LYS A 200 -2.81 8.68 -0.01
N VAL A 201 -3.72 9.33 0.71
CA VAL A 201 -5.15 9.38 0.36
C VAL A 201 -5.51 10.83 0.04
N VAL A 202 -6.02 11.07 -1.16
CA VAL A 202 -6.47 12.38 -1.60
C VAL A 202 -7.99 12.42 -1.51
N LYS A 203 -8.52 13.48 -0.92
CA LYS A 203 -9.95 13.76 -0.81
C LYS A 203 -10.25 15.11 -1.43
N VAL A 204 -11.16 15.14 -2.38
CA VAL A 204 -11.67 16.38 -2.99
C VAL A 204 -13.11 16.57 -2.54
N CYS A 205 -13.41 17.71 -1.92
CA CYS A 205 -14.75 18.07 -1.46
C CYS A 205 -15.23 19.33 -2.19
N GLY A 206 -16.48 19.30 -2.66
CA GLY A 206 -17.14 20.48 -3.21
C GLY A 206 -17.49 21.49 -2.12
N ALA A 207 -17.57 22.76 -2.50
CA ALA A 207 -18.15 23.78 -1.64
C ALA A 207 -19.68 23.61 -1.59
N TYR A 208 -20.27 23.65 -0.40
CA TYR A 208 -21.72 23.85 -0.27
C TYR A 208 -21.99 25.30 -0.63
N ASP A 209 -22.49 25.57 -1.84
CA ASP A 209 -22.99 26.90 -2.13
C ASP A 209 -24.24 27.14 -1.26
N THR A 210 -24.15 28.11 -0.37
CA THR A 210 -25.20 28.47 0.59
C THR A 210 -26.37 29.09 -0.16
N GLY A 211 -27.25 28.27 -0.72
CA GLY A 211 -28.55 28.74 -1.22
C GLY A 211 -29.10 28.03 -2.44
N ILE A 212 -28.30 27.29 -3.21
CA ILE A 212 -28.78 26.61 -4.41
C ILE A 212 -28.71 25.09 -4.21
N ARG A 213 -29.89 24.47 -4.05
CA ARG A 213 -30.07 23.01 -4.15
C ARG A 213 -29.91 22.54 -5.60
N CYS A 214 -28.74 22.74 -6.20
CA CYS A 214 -28.41 22.14 -7.49
C CYS A 214 -27.55 20.90 -7.22
N GLY A 215 -28.07 19.72 -7.54
CA GLY A 215 -27.43 18.41 -7.35
C GLY A 215 -26.23 18.14 -8.27
N TYR A 216 -25.44 19.17 -8.57
CA TYR A 216 -24.41 19.19 -9.60
C TYR A 216 -23.25 20.13 -9.21
N SER A 217 -22.46 19.75 -8.21
CA SER A 217 -21.29 20.53 -7.79
C SER A 217 -20.06 20.14 -8.61
N ASN A 218 -19.40 21.09 -9.27
CA ASN A 218 -18.08 20.85 -9.87
C ASN A 218 -17.01 20.74 -8.77
N LEU A 219 -16.62 19.51 -8.43
CA LEU A 219 -15.63 19.21 -7.37
C LEU A 219 -14.22 19.74 -7.66
N PHE A 220 -13.92 20.03 -8.92
CA PHE A 220 -12.58 20.40 -9.38
C PHE A 220 -12.53 21.87 -9.82
N LYS A 221 -13.42 22.71 -9.29
CA LYS A 221 -13.46 24.17 -9.48
C LYS A 221 -12.71 24.88 -8.35
N ARG A 222 -12.21 26.09 -8.63
CA ARG A 222 -11.70 27.02 -7.62
C ARG A 222 -12.70 27.15 -6.46
N CYS A 223 -12.19 27.17 -5.23
CA CYS A 223 -12.92 27.10 -3.94
C CYS A 223 -13.28 25.69 -3.44
N ALA A 224 -13.11 24.63 -4.25
CA ALA A 224 -13.13 23.27 -3.71
C ALA A 224 -11.90 23.03 -2.82
N GLN A 225 -12.04 22.09 -1.89
CA GLN A 225 -10.99 21.77 -0.93
C GLN A 225 -10.41 20.41 -1.21
N VAL A 226 -9.08 20.35 -1.20
CA VAL A 226 -8.32 19.11 -1.36
C VAL A 226 -7.63 18.80 -0.05
N GLY A 227 -7.88 17.60 0.48
CA GLY A 227 -7.21 17.03 1.63
C GLY A 227 -6.29 15.91 1.19
N VAL A 228 -5.04 15.94 1.63
CA VAL A 228 -4.06 14.88 1.41
C VAL A 228 -3.69 14.29 2.75
N TYR A 229 -4.03 13.02 2.96
CA TYR A 229 -3.60 12.26 4.13
C TYR A 229 -2.30 11.53 3.80
N SER A 230 -1.30 11.66 4.68
CA SER A 230 -0.06 10.90 4.63
C SER A 230 -0.06 9.84 5.73
N VAL A 231 0.18 8.57 5.38
CA VAL A 231 0.23 7.48 6.35
C VAL A 231 1.47 7.59 7.24
N GLY A 232 2.61 7.98 6.68
CA GLY A 232 3.87 8.14 7.37
C GLY A 232 3.82 9.22 8.46
N SER A 233 3.23 10.39 8.15
CA SER A 233 3.03 11.47 9.13
C SER A 233 1.78 11.28 9.99
N ASN A 234 0.87 10.38 9.59
CA ASN A 234 -0.44 10.17 10.20
C ASN A 234 -1.24 11.47 10.35
N SER A 235 -1.23 12.30 9.31
CA SER A 235 -1.81 13.64 9.33
C SER A 235 -2.43 14.03 7.99
N TRP A 236 -3.37 14.97 8.04
CA TRP A 236 -4.01 15.58 6.88
C TRP A 236 -3.38 16.94 6.59
N LYS A 237 -3.10 17.21 5.32
CA LYS A 237 -2.75 18.51 4.77
C LYS A 237 -3.89 18.99 3.89
N THR A 238 -4.32 20.24 4.06
CA THR A 238 -5.39 20.83 3.26
C THR A 238 -4.82 21.87 2.30
N MET A 239 -5.38 21.96 1.12
CA MET A 239 -5.08 22.98 0.12
C MET A 239 -6.32 23.36 -0.68
N GLU A 240 -6.26 24.50 -1.34
CA GLU A 240 -7.31 24.95 -2.26
C GLU A 240 -7.14 24.31 -3.63
N MET A 241 -8.25 23.94 -4.25
CA MET A 241 -8.27 23.43 -5.61
C MET A 241 -7.88 24.55 -6.60
N PRO A 242 -6.88 24.34 -7.48
CA PRO A 242 -6.58 25.28 -8.55
C PRO A 242 -7.69 25.25 -9.61
N ASN A 243 -7.70 26.28 -10.46
CA ASN A 243 -8.73 26.43 -11.47
C ASN A 243 -8.40 25.58 -12.70
N LEU A 244 -8.79 24.30 -12.70
CA LEU A 244 -8.43 23.37 -13.78
C LEU A 244 -9.23 23.56 -15.07
N PHE A 245 -10.37 24.23 -15.01
CA PHE A 245 -11.32 24.32 -16.13
C PHE A 245 -11.63 25.76 -16.57
N THR A 246 -10.71 26.70 -16.38
CA THR A 246 -10.85 28.03 -17.00
C THR A 246 -10.72 27.89 -18.51
N SER A 247 -11.82 28.08 -19.22
CA SER A 247 -11.69 28.48 -20.62
C SER A 247 -11.15 29.93 -20.64
N GLU A 248 -10.26 30.25 -21.58
CA GLU A 248 -9.88 31.64 -21.89
C GLU A 248 -11.07 32.48 -22.45
N LEU A 249 -12.30 31.95 -22.37
CA LEU A 249 -13.55 32.58 -22.83
C LEU A 249 -14.33 33.30 -21.72
N ASP A 250 -13.75 33.47 -20.52
CA ASP A 250 -14.34 34.27 -19.44
C ASP A 250 -14.48 35.79 -19.77
N SER A 251 -14.22 36.21 -21.01
CA SER A 251 -14.33 37.61 -21.45
C SER A 251 -15.58 37.95 -22.28
N VAL A 252 -16.45 36.99 -22.63
CA VAL A 252 -17.72 37.31 -23.28
C VAL A 252 -18.82 36.38 -22.76
N ASP A 253 -19.73 36.97 -21.97
CA ASP A 253 -20.93 36.36 -21.36
C ASP A 253 -20.68 35.25 -20.33
N SER A 254 -20.73 35.63 -19.04
CA SER A 254 -20.74 34.78 -17.85
C SER A 254 -21.96 33.84 -17.70
N SER A 255 -22.49 33.31 -18.81
CA SER A 255 -23.62 32.36 -18.83
C SER A 255 -23.40 31.15 -19.76
N SER A 256 -22.20 30.98 -20.32
CA SER A 256 -21.91 29.93 -21.31
C SER A 256 -20.90 28.92 -20.75
N PHE A 257 -21.41 27.73 -20.42
CA PHE A 257 -20.69 26.51 -20.02
C PHE A 257 -20.31 26.38 -18.54
N ASP A 258 -21.32 26.27 -17.67
CA ASP A 258 -21.11 25.56 -16.40
C ASP A 258 -20.87 24.08 -16.71
N VAL A 259 -19.60 23.70 -16.79
CA VAL A 259 -19.20 22.30 -16.90
C VAL A 259 -19.46 21.64 -15.55
N VAL A 260 -20.50 20.80 -15.51
CA VAL A 260 -20.76 19.95 -14.36
C VAL A 260 -19.86 18.73 -14.48
N ALA A 261 -18.83 18.67 -13.65
CA ALA A 261 -18.01 17.48 -13.47
C ALA A 261 -18.67 16.59 -12.41
N ASN A 262 -19.34 15.52 -12.85
CA ASN A 262 -19.74 14.45 -11.92
C ASN A 262 -18.59 13.44 -11.89
N PRO A 263 -17.95 13.20 -10.73
CA PRO A 263 -16.97 12.12 -10.66
C PRO A 263 -17.61 10.82 -11.12
N SER A 264 -16.98 10.09 -12.04
CA SER A 264 -17.40 8.70 -12.19
C SER A 264 -17.15 8.01 -10.86
N LEU A 265 -18.15 7.28 -10.35
CA LEU A 265 -18.09 6.53 -9.08
C LEU A 265 -17.14 5.33 -9.14
N THR A 266 -16.15 5.40 -10.03
CA THR A 266 -15.14 4.39 -10.31
C THR A 266 -13.95 4.57 -9.38
N CYS A 267 -13.21 3.49 -9.17
CA CYS A 267 -11.94 3.53 -8.45
C CYS A 267 -10.97 4.53 -9.11
N SER A 268 -10.15 5.20 -8.31
CA SER A 268 -9.04 6.00 -8.83
C SER A 268 -7.95 5.09 -9.39
N VAL A 269 -7.30 5.50 -10.48
CA VAL A 269 -6.20 4.75 -11.10
C VAL A 269 -4.90 5.48 -10.90
N VAL A 270 -3.84 4.79 -10.51
CA VAL A 270 -2.50 5.40 -10.36
C VAL A 270 -1.67 5.08 -11.59
N VAL A 271 -1.15 6.13 -12.23
CA VAL A 271 -0.24 6.03 -13.38
C VAL A 271 0.87 7.05 -13.17
N HIS A 272 2.13 6.65 -13.34
CA HIS A 272 3.30 7.53 -13.20
C HIS A 272 3.30 8.39 -11.91
N ASN A 273 2.96 7.79 -10.76
CA ASN A 273 2.91 8.47 -9.46
C ASN A 273 1.83 9.57 -9.35
N SER A 274 0.85 9.56 -10.26
CA SER A 274 -0.32 10.45 -10.22
C SER A 274 -1.61 9.65 -10.11
N ILE A 275 -2.53 10.12 -9.28
CA ILE A 275 -3.87 9.57 -9.14
C ILE A 275 -4.75 10.18 -10.21
N HIS A 276 -5.44 9.35 -10.98
CA HIS A 276 -6.34 9.76 -12.04
C HIS A 276 -7.78 9.42 -11.69
N TRP A 277 -8.68 10.35 -12.02
CA TRP A 277 -10.12 10.18 -11.97
C TRP A 277 -10.71 10.49 -13.33
N MET A 278 -11.67 9.66 -13.73
CA MET A 278 -12.50 9.94 -14.89
C MET A 278 -13.70 10.79 -14.44
N LEU A 279 -13.98 11.83 -15.20
CA LEU A 279 -15.06 12.78 -14.94
C LEU A 279 -16.05 12.72 -16.09
N ARG A 280 -17.33 12.83 -15.76
CA ARG A 280 -18.39 13.07 -16.73
C ARG A 280 -18.69 14.56 -16.77
N PHE A 281 -18.69 15.13 -17.95
CA PHE A 281 -19.01 16.52 -18.22
C PHE A 281 -20.36 16.64 -18.90
N HIS A 282 -21.15 17.62 -18.49
CA HIS A 282 -22.35 18.04 -19.19
C HIS A 282 -22.29 19.54 -19.50
N PRO A 283 -22.55 19.97 -20.75
CA PRO A 283 -22.89 21.36 -21.02
C PRO A 283 -24.19 21.68 -20.30
N SER A 284 -24.25 22.76 -19.52
CA SER A 284 -25.42 23.10 -18.69
C SER A 284 -26.75 23.24 -19.43
N LYS A 285 -26.73 23.28 -20.77
CA LYS A 285 -27.92 23.43 -21.64
C LYS A 285 -28.38 22.14 -22.33
N GLU A 286 -27.62 21.05 -22.28
CA GLU A 286 -27.95 19.79 -22.98
C GLU A 286 -27.83 18.56 -22.07
N LEU A 287 -28.96 18.09 -21.53
CA LEU A 287 -29.01 16.95 -20.59
C LEU A 287 -28.65 15.60 -21.23
N ASN A 288 -28.66 15.50 -22.57
CA ASN A 288 -28.47 14.23 -23.29
C ASN A 288 -27.08 14.01 -23.87
N HIS A 289 -26.21 15.02 -23.87
CA HIS A 289 -24.83 14.89 -24.32
C HIS A 289 -23.89 14.99 -23.12
N TYR A 290 -23.06 13.97 -22.95
CA TYR A 290 -21.99 13.97 -21.97
C TYR A 290 -20.66 13.69 -22.64
N SER A 291 -19.64 14.40 -22.20
CA SER A 291 -18.24 14.12 -22.54
C SER A 291 -17.55 13.49 -21.33
N PHE A 292 -16.41 12.86 -21.57
CA PHE A 292 -15.53 12.39 -20.49
C PHE A 292 -14.22 13.17 -20.54
N GLY A 293 -13.59 13.31 -19.38
CA GLY A 293 -12.18 13.66 -19.32
C GLY A 293 -11.54 13.18 -18.04
N ILE A 294 -10.25 13.45 -17.93
CA ILE A 294 -9.40 12.89 -16.90
C ILE A 294 -8.78 14.04 -16.11
N VAL A 295 -8.89 13.96 -14.79
CA VAL A 295 -8.12 14.79 -13.87
C VAL A 295 -7.11 13.92 -13.17
N ALA A 296 -5.89 14.43 -13.08
CA ALA A 296 -4.80 13.81 -12.37
C ALA A 296 -4.45 14.61 -11.11
N PHE A 297 -3.86 13.95 -10.13
CA PHE A 297 -3.23 14.55 -8.96
C PHE A 297 -1.85 13.94 -8.78
N ASP A 298 -0.82 14.75 -8.93
CA ASP A 298 0.57 14.33 -8.78
C ASP A 298 0.90 14.18 -7.29
N LEU A 299 1.25 12.94 -6.89
CA LEU A 299 1.59 12.63 -5.51
C LEU A 299 2.94 13.20 -5.07
N ASN A 300 3.82 13.58 -6.00
CA ASN A 300 5.14 14.15 -5.70
C ASN A 300 5.02 15.62 -5.28
N THR A 301 4.26 16.39 -6.05
CA THR A 301 4.08 17.83 -5.88
C THR A 301 2.88 18.16 -5.00
N ASP A 302 2.02 17.17 -4.73
CA ASP A 302 0.68 17.33 -4.18
C ASP A 302 -0.18 18.30 -5.05
N ASP A 303 -0.06 18.24 -6.38
CA ASP A 303 -0.68 19.21 -7.31
C ASP A 303 -1.69 18.55 -8.26
N PRO A 304 -2.94 19.03 -8.36
CA PRO A 304 -3.90 18.54 -9.34
C PRO A 304 -3.72 19.18 -10.72
N THR A 305 -3.90 18.40 -11.79
CA THR A 305 -3.79 18.82 -13.20
C THR A 305 -4.91 18.18 -14.04
N SER A 306 -5.25 18.77 -15.20
CA SER A 306 -6.25 18.22 -16.13
C SER A 306 -5.63 17.91 -17.49
N GLU A 307 -5.92 16.73 -18.06
CA GLU A 307 -5.52 16.38 -19.43
C GLU A 307 -6.76 16.01 -20.28
N GLY A 308 -6.87 16.65 -21.45
CA GLY A 308 -7.66 16.20 -22.61
C GLY A 308 -9.19 16.15 -22.46
N THR A 309 -9.89 17.08 -23.12
CA THR A 309 -11.29 16.88 -23.55
C THR A 309 -11.30 15.99 -24.79
N ALA A 310 -11.70 14.72 -24.66
CA ALA A 310 -11.99 13.89 -25.81
C ALA A 310 -13.34 14.33 -26.41
N ASN A 311 -13.30 15.22 -27.41
CA ASN A 311 -14.46 15.54 -28.23
C ASN A 311 -14.77 14.32 -29.11
N SER A 312 -15.53 13.35 -28.58
CA SER A 312 -16.11 12.29 -29.40
C SER A 312 -17.30 12.85 -30.19
N THR A 313 -17.01 13.58 -31.26
CA THR A 313 -17.96 13.74 -32.37
C THR A 313 -18.04 12.39 -33.08
N LEU A 314 -18.95 11.54 -32.62
CA LEU A 314 -19.41 10.40 -33.42
C LEU A 314 -20.26 10.99 -34.54
N THR A 315 -19.63 11.31 -35.67
CA THR A 315 -20.33 11.45 -36.94
C THR A 315 -20.84 10.08 -37.32
N SER A 316 -22.16 9.91 -37.30
CA SER A 316 -22.85 8.83 -37.96
C SER A 316 -22.69 8.99 -39.49
N GLU A 317 -22.07 8.01 -40.13
CA GLU A 317 -22.39 7.61 -41.50
C GLU A 317 -22.98 6.20 -41.47
#